data_AF-A0A2P2ED26-F1
#
_entry.id   AF-A0A2P2ED26-F1
#
_cell.length_a   1.000
_cell.length_b   1.000
_cell.length_c   1.000
_cell.angle_alpha   90.00
_cell.angle_beta   90.00
_cell.angle_gamma   90.00
#
_symmetry.space_group_name_H-M   'P 1'
#
loop_
_entity.id
_entity.type
_entity.pdbx_description
1 polymer ?
#
loop_
_entity_poly.entity_id
_entity_poly.type
_entity_poly.pdbx_seq_one_letter_code
_entity_poly.pdbx_strand_id
1 'polypeptide(L)'
;MILTPSQNDLDLFACLSGDANPIHVDPDFAARSGFGYTVAHGAMLTAWLIAAAKLPNAPAATAAVFPAPAYAGQALKVVGDGLDWQLQRVDDQVCVCQLTLNRYQEQHSEIGQLIEPNLPLKLGMTANLDRLVKQKDLEALSALQARAGCTDPTIVGQSIMLGLISTVLGMDLPGKGTNYLKQETSWIRPLIPGRRIRAYVTITRLRPDKKLVDLSTVVCDEHGQPLARGRALVSARDVLGAFEAS
;
A
#
# COMPACT_ATOMS: atom_id res chain seq x y z
N MET A 1 15.04 -15.71 5.91
CA MET A 1 15.38 -14.90 4.72
C MET A 1 15.67 -13.48 5.19
N ILE A 2 16.64 -12.79 4.60
CA ILE A 2 16.91 -11.36 4.84
C ILE A 2 16.60 -10.61 3.54
N LEU A 3 15.91 -9.48 3.65
CA LEU A 3 15.59 -8.56 2.56
C LEU A 3 16.14 -7.18 2.90
N THR A 4 16.81 -6.54 1.94
CA THR A 4 17.35 -5.18 2.13
C THR A 4 16.80 -4.29 1.03
N PRO A 5 15.74 -3.48 1.28
CA PRO A 5 15.24 -2.56 0.29
C PRO A 5 16.29 -1.50 -0.03
N SER A 6 16.74 -1.45 -1.28
CA SER A 6 17.64 -0.40 -1.76
C SER A 6 16.85 0.84 -2.20
N GLN A 7 17.51 2.00 -2.33
CA GLN A 7 16.85 3.18 -2.89
C GLN A 7 16.28 2.91 -4.29
N ASN A 8 17.02 2.17 -5.12
CA ASN A 8 16.55 1.76 -6.45
C ASN A 8 15.26 0.91 -6.40
N ASP A 9 15.05 0.14 -5.33
CA ASP A 9 13.83 -0.67 -5.15
C ASP A 9 12.63 0.22 -4.86
N LEU A 10 12.83 1.23 -3.99
CA LEU A 10 11.82 2.24 -3.68
C LEU A 10 11.46 3.04 -4.92
N ASP A 11 12.46 3.57 -5.63
CA ASP A 11 12.27 4.37 -6.84
C ASP A 11 11.59 3.57 -7.96
N LEU A 12 11.96 2.29 -8.12
CA LEU A 12 11.30 1.40 -9.07
C LEU A 12 9.83 1.18 -8.71
N PHE A 13 9.53 0.93 -7.42
CA PHE A 13 8.15 0.76 -6.98
C PHE A 13 7.34 2.05 -7.16
N ALA A 14 7.90 3.21 -6.82
CA ALA A 14 7.31 4.52 -7.06
C ALA A 14 7.01 4.76 -8.56
N CYS A 15 7.95 4.42 -9.45
CA CYS A 15 7.77 4.54 -10.90
C CYS A 15 6.62 3.64 -11.42
N LEU A 16 6.47 2.43 -10.87
CA LEU A 16 5.46 1.46 -11.31
C LEU A 16 4.06 1.79 -10.77
N SER A 17 3.99 2.18 -9.49
CA SER A 17 2.74 2.49 -8.78
C SER A 17 2.24 3.93 -8.98
N GLY A 18 3.15 4.87 -9.24
CA GLY A 18 2.89 6.31 -9.22
C GLY A 18 3.04 6.96 -7.84
N ASP A 19 3.34 6.20 -6.79
CA ASP A 19 3.53 6.71 -5.44
C ASP A 19 4.89 7.42 -5.34
N ALA A 20 4.95 8.68 -5.77
CA ALA A 20 6.15 9.49 -5.76
C ALA A 20 6.22 10.42 -4.53
N ASN A 21 5.66 10.00 -3.39
CA ASN A 21 5.76 10.77 -2.16
C ASN A 21 7.26 10.98 -1.81
N PRO A 22 7.72 12.23 -1.56
CA PRO A 22 9.13 12.52 -1.33
C PRO A 22 9.78 11.72 -0.20
N ILE A 23 9.02 11.23 0.79
CA ILE A 23 9.56 10.35 1.84
C ILE A 23 10.10 9.01 1.30
N HIS A 24 9.74 8.62 0.08
CA HIS A 24 10.19 7.38 -0.57
C HIS A 24 11.35 7.63 -1.54
N VAL A 25 11.30 8.73 -2.30
CA VAL A 25 12.13 8.92 -3.51
C VAL A 25 13.18 10.04 -3.40
N ASP A 26 13.11 10.88 -2.35
CA ASP A 26 13.99 12.03 -2.19
C ASP A 26 14.76 11.92 -0.86
N PRO A 27 16.03 11.46 -0.88
CA PRO A 27 16.87 11.38 0.31
C PRO A 27 17.06 12.71 1.04
N ASP A 28 17.14 13.83 0.32
CA ASP A 28 17.35 15.14 0.93
C ASP A 28 16.09 15.62 1.64
N PHE A 29 14.92 15.40 1.04
CA PHE A 29 13.63 15.65 1.69
C PHE A 29 13.46 14.76 2.92
N ALA A 30 13.73 13.46 2.78
CA ALA A 30 13.54 12.49 3.85
C ALA A 30 14.46 12.79 5.06
N ALA A 31 15.70 13.23 4.81
CA ALA A 31 16.65 13.67 5.84
C ALA A 31 16.16 14.88 6.66
N ARG A 32 15.34 15.75 6.07
CA ARG A 32 14.72 16.89 6.77
C ARG A 32 13.36 16.57 7.39
N SER A 33 12.78 15.41 7.05
CA SER A 33 11.51 14.95 7.61
C SER A 33 11.71 14.30 8.98
N GLY A 34 10.60 14.02 9.69
CA GLY A 34 10.65 13.28 10.96
C GLY A 34 11.16 11.83 10.84
N PHE A 35 11.35 11.31 9.63
CA PHE A 35 11.87 9.96 9.38
C PHE A 35 13.41 9.91 9.32
N GLY A 36 14.07 10.99 8.89
CA GLY A 36 15.53 11.08 8.74
C GLY A 36 16.14 10.30 7.56
N TYR A 37 15.44 9.33 6.99
CA TYR A 37 15.84 8.55 5.81
C TYR A 37 14.65 8.21 4.94
N THR A 38 14.89 7.83 3.68
CA THR A 38 13.83 7.35 2.80
C THR A 38 13.18 6.09 3.37
N VAL A 39 11.86 6.12 3.44
CA VAL A 39 11.03 5.06 3.99
C VAL A 39 10.59 4.13 2.86
N ALA A 40 10.63 2.81 3.07
CA ALA A 40 10.10 1.85 2.11
C ALA A 40 8.56 1.92 2.02
N HIS A 41 8.02 1.73 0.82
CA HIS A 41 6.56 1.70 0.63
C HIS A 41 5.93 0.53 1.38
N GLY A 42 4.93 0.79 2.23
CA GLY A 42 4.20 -0.27 2.94
C GLY A 42 3.56 -1.30 1.99
N ALA A 43 3.04 -0.84 0.84
CA ALA A 43 2.52 -1.70 -0.22
C ALA A 43 3.60 -2.65 -0.79
N MET A 44 4.82 -2.17 -1.00
CA MET A 44 5.95 -3.00 -1.46
C MET A 44 6.35 -4.03 -0.39
N LEU A 45 6.45 -3.62 0.87
CA LEU A 45 6.77 -4.53 1.98
C LEU A 45 5.72 -5.63 2.14
N THR A 46 4.44 -5.27 1.97
CA THR A 46 3.32 -6.22 1.98
C THR A 46 3.48 -7.24 0.85
N ALA A 47 3.75 -6.78 -0.37
CA ALA A 47 3.97 -7.63 -1.53
C ALA A 47 5.17 -8.58 -1.34
N TRP A 48 6.26 -8.11 -0.75
CA TRP A 48 7.40 -8.96 -0.39
C TRP A 48 7.06 -9.99 0.68
N LEU A 49 6.27 -9.66 1.70
CA LEU A 49 5.85 -10.65 2.69
C LEU A 49 4.91 -11.71 2.11
N ILE A 50 3.97 -11.32 1.23
CA ILE A 50 3.11 -12.29 0.52
C ILE A 50 3.98 -13.25 -0.31
N ALA A 51 4.97 -12.72 -1.02
CA ALA A 51 5.93 -13.53 -1.80
C ALA A 51 6.77 -14.46 -0.92
N ALA A 52 7.31 -13.95 0.20
CA ALA A 52 8.16 -14.70 1.10
C ALA A 52 7.42 -15.82 1.85
N ALA A 53 6.09 -15.68 2.03
CA ALA A 53 5.24 -16.71 2.63
C ALA A 53 5.14 -17.99 1.80
N LYS A 54 5.48 -17.94 0.49
CA LYS A 54 5.52 -19.10 -0.42
C LYS A 54 4.26 -19.98 -0.34
N LEU A 55 3.10 -19.35 -0.26
CA LEU A 55 1.83 -20.07 -0.25
C LEU A 55 1.67 -20.87 -1.56
N PRO A 56 0.99 -22.04 -1.51
CA PRO A 56 0.74 -22.85 -2.71
C PRO A 56 -0.11 -22.13 -3.75
N ASN A 57 -0.94 -21.18 -3.30
CA ASN A 57 -1.75 -20.30 -4.13
C ASN A 57 -1.67 -18.87 -3.60
N ALA A 58 -1.89 -17.88 -4.46
CA ALA A 58 -2.03 -16.49 -4.03
C ALA A 58 -3.14 -16.37 -2.95
N PRO A 59 -2.94 -15.54 -1.92
CA PRO A 59 -3.93 -15.39 -0.86
C PRO A 59 -5.21 -14.76 -1.40
N ALA A 60 -6.35 -15.23 -0.89
CA ALA A 60 -7.66 -14.63 -1.14
C ALA A 60 -7.90 -13.39 -0.28
N ALA A 61 -7.16 -13.23 0.82
CA ALA A 61 -7.21 -12.02 1.64
C ALA A 61 -5.88 -11.75 2.35
N THR A 62 -5.59 -10.47 2.59
CA THR A 62 -4.37 -9.99 3.26
C THR A 62 -4.72 -8.86 4.22
N ALA A 63 -4.12 -8.84 5.40
CA ALA A 63 -4.20 -7.73 6.35
C ALA A 63 -2.79 -7.33 6.78
N ALA A 64 -2.33 -6.17 6.31
CA ALA A 64 -1.02 -5.62 6.62
C ALA A 64 -1.13 -4.48 7.64
N VAL A 65 -0.21 -4.43 8.61
CA VAL A 65 -0.06 -3.36 9.60
C VAL A 65 1.38 -2.86 9.58
N PHE A 66 1.60 -1.56 9.73
CA PHE A 66 2.91 -0.91 9.67
C PHE A 66 3.23 -0.20 11.00
N PRO A 67 3.72 -0.90 12.03
CA PRO A 67 3.95 -0.30 13.36
C PRO A 67 5.13 0.67 13.41
N ALA A 68 6.08 0.51 12.50
CA ALA A 68 7.30 1.31 12.42
C ALA A 68 7.78 1.40 10.96
N PRO A 69 8.51 2.48 10.58
CA PRO A 69 9.07 2.60 9.25
C PRO A 69 10.20 1.59 9.01
N ALA A 70 10.36 1.16 7.76
CA ALA A 70 11.56 0.49 7.27
C ALA A 70 12.31 1.45 6.35
N TYR A 71 13.63 1.51 6.43
CA TYR A 71 14.42 2.48 5.67
C TYR A 71 15.18 1.84 4.50
N ALA A 72 15.49 2.63 3.48
CA ALA A 72 16.39 2.20 2.42
C ALA A 72 17.76 1.79 2.99
N GLY A 73 18.32 0.69 2.46
CA GLY A 73 19.58 0.09 2.90
C GLY A 73 19.49 -0.75 4.19
N GLN A 74 18.35 -0.74 4.90
CA GLN A 74 18.22 -1.44 6.17
C GLN A 74 17.87 -2.92 5.97
N ALA A 75 18.62 -3.83 6.59
CA ALA A 75 18.34 -5.25 6.52
C ALA A 75 17.08 -5.61 7.35
N LEU A 76 16.16 -6.33 6.73
CA LEU A 76 14.90 -6.80 7.30
C LEU A 76 14.87 -8.33 7.30
N LYS A 77 14.63 -8.93 8.46
CA LYS A 77 14.42 -10.37 8.63
C LYS A 77 12.96 -10.70 8.40
N VAL A 78 12.70 -11.66 7.52
CA VAL A 78 11.39 -12.31 7.39
C VAL A 78 11.23 -13.30 8.54
N VAL A 79 10.17 -13.13 9.34
CA VAL A 79 9.82 -13.99 10.46
C VAL A 79 8.34 -14.35 10.36
N GLY A 80 7.98 -15.61 10.57
CA GLY A 80 6.58 -16.05 10.51
C GLY A 80 6.44 -17.48 10.02
N ASP A 81 5.22 -17.98 10.15
CA ASP A 81 4.79 -19.27 9.64
C ASP A 81 3.29 -19.25 9.34
N GLY A 82 2.85 -20.26 8.57
CA GLY A 82 1.44 -20.42 8.21
C GLY A 82 0.82 -19.16 7.63
N LEU A 83 -0.05 -18.52 8.42
CA LEU A 83 -0.82 -17.35 8.00
C LEU A 83 -0.31 -16.02 8.58
N ASP A 84 0.69 -16.02 9.46
CA ASP A 84 1.16 -14.81 10.15
C ASP A 84 2.65 -14.58 9.88
N TRP A 85 2.94 -13.42 9.30
CA TRP A 85 4.26 -13.07 8.79
C TRP A 85 4.65 -11.65 9.18
N GLN A 86 5.94 -11.40 9.32
CA GLN A 86 6.49 -10.14 9.76
C GLN A 86 7.82 -9.82 9.06
N LEU A 87 8.06 -8.54 8.85
CA LEU A 87 9.40 -7.98 8.63
C LEU A 87 9.85 -7.31 9.92
N GLN A 88 11.03 -7.71 10.39
CA GLN A 88 11.68 -7.13 11.57
C GLN A 88 13.04 -6.57 11.17
N ARG A 89 13.42 -5.41 11.67
CA ARG A 89 14.76 -4.87 11.42
C ARG A 89 15.80 -5.77 12.08
N VAL A 90 16.90 -6.04 11.39
CA VAL A 90 17.93 -6.98 11.89
C VAL A 90 18.69 -6.41 13.09
N ASP A 91 18.84 -5.08 13.15
CA ASP A 91 19.61 -4.36 14.17
C ASP A 91 18.91 -4.32 15.54
N ASP A 92 17.61 -4.04 15.58
CA ASP A 92 16.86 -3.81 16.82
C ASP A 92 15.60 -4.69 16.98
N GLN A 93 15.34 -5.60 16.03
CA GLN A 93 14.20 -6.53 16.02
C GLN A 93 12.82 -5.86 15.97
N VAL A 94 12.74 -4.55 15.75
CA VAL A 94 11.46 -3.86 15.67
C VAL A 94 10.70 -4.32 14.43
N CYS A 95 9.44 -4.68 14.63
CA CYS A 95 8.53 -5.06 13.57
C CYS A 95 8.09 -3.83 12.76
N VAL A 96 8.34 -3.86 11.44
CA VAL A 96 8.01 -2.77 10.51
C VAL A 96 6.81 -3.09 9.64
N CYS A 97 6.53 -4.37 9.40
CA CYS A 97 5.35 -4.82 8.68
C CYS A 97 4.88 -6.14 9.28
N GLN A 98 3.60 -6.22 9.64
CA GLN A 98 2.91 -7.46 10.01
C GLN A 98 1.92 -7.80 8.91
N LEU A 99 1.81 -9.06 8.54
CA LEU A 99 0.91 -9.56 7.51
C LEU A 99 0.19 -10.80 8.02
N THR A 100 -1.14 -10.74 8.00
CA THR A 100 -2.00 -11.91 8.18
C THR A 100 -2.66 -12.29 6.85
N LEU A 101 -2.64 -13.58 6.52
CA LEU A 101 -3.14 -14.14 5.26
C LEU A 101 -4.46 -14.89 5.50
N ASN A 102 -5.43 -14.74 4.60
CA ASN A 102 -6.68 -15.52 4.50
C ASN A 102 -7.60 -15.55 5.74
N ARG A 103 -7.39 -14.69 6.75
CA ARG A 103 -8.30 -14.55 7.90
C ARG A 103 -9.31 -13.43 7.76
N TYR A 104 -9.03 -12.47 6.88
CA TYR A 104 -9.92 -11.34 6.65
C TYR A 104 -11.00 -11.71 5.63
N GLN A 105 -12.25 -11.45 5.98
CA GLN A 105 -13.38 -11.48 5.06
C GLN A 105 -14.04 -10.11 5.07
N GLU A 106 -13.89 -9.35 3.99
CA GLU A 106 -14.63 -8.10 3.82
C GLU A 106 -16.13 -8.41 3.65
N GLN A 107 -16.96 -7.70 4.41
CA GLN A 107 -18.42 -7.83 4.35
C GLN A 107 -19.04 -6.55 3.79
N HIS A 108 -18.82 -6.28 2.50
CA HIS A 108 -19.37 -5.14 1.75
C HIS A 108 -18.56 -3.83 1.88
N SER A 109 -17.60 -3.63 0.98
CA SER A 109 -17.13 -2.30 0.60
C SER A 109 -17.73 -1.90 -0.75
N GLU A 110 -18.47 -0.80 -0.74
CA GLU A 110 -19.05 -0.18 -1.93
C GLU A 110 -18.19 1.00 -2.36
N ILE A 111 -18.22 1.32 -3.66
CA ILE A 111 -17.69 2.59 -4.15
C ILE A 111 -18.65 3.66 -3.64
N GLY A 112 -18.17 4.53 -2.76
CA GLY A 112 -18.98 5.62 -2.22
C GLY A 112 -19.38 6.64 -3.30
N GLN A 113 -20.27 7.57 -2.96
CA GLN A 113 -20.55 8.71 -3.84
C GLN A 113 -19.25 9.48 -4.13
N LEU A 114 -19.08 9.90 -5.38
CA LEU A 114 -17.93 10.67 -5.83
C LEU A 114 -18.05 12.11 -5.30
N ILE A 115 -17.56 12.31 -4.07
CA ILE A 115 -17.39 13.65 -3.49
C ILE A 115 -15.92 14.03 -3.71
N GLU A 116 -15.68 15.07 -4.52
CA GLU A 116 -14.33 15.52 -4.82
C GLU A 116 -13.54 15.91 -3.54
N PRO A 117 -12.24 15.56 -3.47
CA PRO A 117 -11.40 15.93 -2.32
C PRO A 117 -11.33 17.44 -2.11
N ASN A 118 -11.46 17.87 -0.85
CA ASN A 118 -11.11 19.23 -0.42
C ASN A 118 -10.59 19.21 1.02
N LEU A 119 -10.06 20.35 1.46
CA LEU A 119 -9.65 20.57 2.84
C LEU A 119 -10.63 21.54 3.52
N PRO A 120 -10.97 21.34 4.80
CA PRO A 120 -10.62 20.17 5.62
C PRO A 120 -11.32 18.88 5.15
N LEU A 121 -10.78 17.72 5.55
CA LEU A 121 -11.29 16.42 5.14
C LEU A 121 -12.72 16.20 5.64
N LYS A 122 -13.57 15.57 4.81
CA LYS A 122 -14.99 15.27 5.13
C LYS A 122 -15.32 13.82 4.80
N LEU A 123 -16.31 13.28 5.52
CA LEU A 123 -16.86 11.95 5.22
C LEU A 123 -17.38 11.89 3.78
N GLY A 124 -17.17 10.75 3.13
CA GLY A 124 -17.62 10.48 1.76
C GLY A 124 -16.73 11.05 0.66
N MET A 125 -15.72 11.87 0.98
CA MET A 125 -14.71 12.27 -0.01
C MET A 125 -14.09 11.05 -0.66
N THR A 126 -13.92 11.11 -1.97
CA THR A 126 -13.45 10.00 -2.80
C THR A 126 -12.38 10.51 -3.76
N ALA A 127 -11.30 9.75 -3.89
CA ALA A 127 -10.29 9.94 -4.93
C ALA A 127 -10.07 8.63 -5.68
N ASN A 128 -9.56 8.72 -6.90
CA ASN A 128 -9.30 7.56 -7.72
C ASN A 128 -8.12 7.75 -8.67
N LEU A 129 -7.53 6.63 -9.06
CA LEU A 129 -6.43 6.57 -10.03
C LEU A 129 -6.70 5.50 -11.08
N ASP A 130 -6.70 5.92 -12.34
CA ASP A 130 -6.75 5.04 -13.51
C ASP A 130 -5.35 4.66 -13.99
N ARG A 131 -5.13 3.37 -14.26
CA ARG A 131 -3.88 2.90 -14.84
C ARG A 131 -4.12 1.81 -15.88
N LEU A 132 -3.53 1.99 -17.07
CA LEU A 132 -3.30 0.90 -18.02
C LEU A 132 -2.10 0.09 -17.53
N VAL A 133 -2.32 -1.14 -17.07
CA VAL A 133 -1.25 -2.02 -16.55
C VAL A 133 -0.64 -2.80 -17.70
N LYS A 134 0.55 -2.40 -18.14
CA LYS A 134 1.23 -3.04 -19.28
C LYS A 134 1.96 -4.30 -18.81
N GLN A 135 2.16 -5.25 -19.71
CA GLN A 135 2.94 -6.47 -19.42
C GLN A 135 4.33 -6.15 -18.85
N LYS A 136 5.03 -5.17 -19.45
CA LYS A 136 6.33 -4.68 -18.97
C LYS A 136 6.33 -4.14 -17.54
N ASP A 137 5.19 -3.57 -17.10
CA ASP A 137 5.06 -3.03 -15.74
C ASP A 137 5.05 -4.21 -14.74
N LEU A 138 4.37 -5.31 -15.10
CA LEU A 138 4.34 -6.53 -14.30
C LEU A 138 5.66 -7.30 -14.32
N GLU A 139 6.39 -7.31 -15.44
CA GLU A 139 7.72 -7.91 -15.52
C GLU A 139 8.72 -7.20 -14.60
N ALA A 140 8.72 -5.86 -14.60
CA ALA A 140 9.56 -5.07 -13.71
C ALA A 140 9.18 -5.30 -12.22
N LEU A 141 7.88 -5.39 -11.92
CA LEU A 141 7.42 -5.66 -10.57
C LEU A 141 7.71 -7.10 -10.11
N SER A 142 7.66 -8.05 -11.04
CA SER A 142 8.07 -9.44 -10.80
C SER A 142 9.55 -9.54 -10.48
N ALA A 143 10.40 -8.81 -11.21
CA ALA A 143 11.82 -8.69 -10.86
C ALA A 143 12.02 -8.07 -9.47
N LEU A 144 11.21 -7.08 -9.10
CA LEU A 144 11.21 -6.51 -7.74
C LEU A 144 10.82 -7.55 -6.68
N GLN A 145 9.77 -8.33 -6.91
CA GLN A 145 9.30 -9.38 -5.99
C GLN A 145 10.23 -10.59 -5.91
N ALA A 146 11.02 -10.87 -6.95
CA ALA A 146 11.99 -11.97 -6.96
C ALA A 146 13.00 -11.87 -5.80
N ARG A 147 13.23 -10.67 -5.25
CA ARG A 147 14.03 -10.46 -4.02
C ARG A 147 13.49 -11.26 -2.83
N ALA A 148 12.16 -11.41 -2.75
CA ALA A 148 11.46 -12.20 -1.74
C ALA A 148 11.21 -13.67 -2.15
N GLY A 149 11.71 -14.10 -3.31
CA GLY A 149 11.73 -15.50 -3.74
C GLY A 149 10.42 -16.03 -4.31
N CYS A 150 9.51 -15.17 -4.77
CA CYS A 150 8.31 -15.57 -5.52
C CYS A 150 8.02 -14.56 -6.64
N THR A 151 7.62 -15.08 -7.80
CA THR A 151 7.30 -14.33 -9.02
C THR A 151 5.94 -14.75 -9.60
N ASP A 152 5.05 -15.28 -8.76
CA ASP A 152 3.71 -15.69 -9.17
C ASP A 152 2.94 -14.50 -9.78
N PRO A 153 2.44 -14.60 -11.02
CA PRO A 153 1.79 -13.49 -11.71
C PRO A 153 0.58 -12.91 -10.97
N THR A 154 -0.14 -13.72 -10.19
CA THR A 154 -1.27 -13.24 -9.38
C THR A 154 -0.78 -12.38 -8.22
N ILE A 155 0.29 -12.81 -7.52
CA ILE A 155 0.93 -12.04 -6.45
C ILE A 155 1.55 -10.74 -6.99
N VAL A 156 2.12 -10.76 -8.20
CA VAL A 156 2.57 -9.55 -8.91
C VAL A 156 1.40 -8.61 -9.19
N GLY A 157 0.29 -9.14 -9.69
CA GLY A 157 -0.95 -8.39 -9.91
C GLY A 157 -1.50 -7.75 -8.62
N GLN A 158 -1.46 -8.46 -7.50
CA GLN A 158 -1.84 -7.93 -6.18
C GLN A 158 -0.94 -6.76 -5.77
N SER A 159 0.37 -6.87 -6.01
CA SER A 159 1.35 -5.83 -5.68
C SER A 159 1.07 -4.50 -6.39
N ILE A 160 0.80 -4.53 -7.70
CA ILE A 160 0.49 -3.28 -8.42
C ILE A 160 -0.83 -2.67 -7.94
N MET A 161 -1.82 -3.49 -7.60
CA MET A 161 -3.10 -3.01 -7.03
C MET A 161 -2.90 -2.33 -5.66
N LEU A 162 -2.07 -2.91 -4.78
CA LEU A 162 -1.68 -2.24 -3.52
C LEU A 162 -0.94 -0.93 -3.78
N GLY A 163 -0.05 -0.91 -4.78
CA GLY A 163 0.67 0.28 -5.19
C GLY A 163 -0.27 1.41 -5.60
N LEU A 164 -1.27 1.15 -6.45
CA LEU A 164 -2.24 2.18 -6.85
C LEU A 164 -3.06 2.70 -5.66
N ILE A 165 -3.45 1.84 -4.71
CA ILE A 165 -4.10 2.27 -3.46
C ILE A 165 -3.16 3.19 -2.67
N SER A 166 -1.88 2.80 -2.51
CA SER A 166 -0.87 3.61 -1.84
C SER A 166 -0.73 4.99 -2.48
N THR A 167 -0.66 5.05 -3.82
CA THR A 167 -0.57 6.31 -4.57
C THR A 167 -1.75 7.22 -4.26
N VAL A 168 -2.99 6.72 -4.35
CA VAL A 168 -4.18 7.54 -4.08
C VAL A 168 -4.16 8.04 -2.64
N LEU A 169 -3.81 7.19 -1.67
CA LEU A 169 -3.72 7.59 -0.26
C LEU A 169 -2.65 8.66 0.00
N GLY A 170 -1.45 8.45 -0.55
CA GLY A 170 -0.26 9.27 -0.31
C GLY A 170 -0.21 10.57 -1.11
N MET A 171 -0.89 10.63 -2.25
CA MET A 171 -0.79 11.75 -3.20
C MET A 171 -2.09 12.55 -3.35
N ASP A 172 -3.25 11.90 -3.23
CA ASP A 172 -4.55 12.52 -3.55
C ASP A 172 -5.47 12.66 -2.33
N LEU A 173 -5.73 11.57 -1.58
CA LEU A 173 -6.68 11.56 -0.46
C LEU A 173 -6.29 10.55 0.63
N PRO A 174 -5.80 10.99 1.80
CA PRO A 174 -5.73 12.39 2.25
C PRO A 174 -4.70 13.26 1.52
N GLY A 175 -3.71 12.66 0.88
CA GLY A 175 -2.69 13.36 0.10
C GLY A 175 -1.35 13.49 0.82
N LYS A 176 -0.48 14.38 0.32
CA LYS A 176 0.90 14.52 0.80
C LYS A 176 0.97 14.75 2.32
N GLY A 177 1.83 13.99 2.99
CA GLY A 177 1.92 13.96 4.46
C GLY A 177 1.15 12.80 5.10
N THR A 178 0.47 11.97 4.30
CA THR A 178 -0.19 10.76 4.78
C THR A 178 0.83 9.70 5.19
N ASN A 179 0.63 9.12 6.37
CA ASN A 179 1.33 7.93 6.83
C ASN A 179 0.39 6.71 6.80
N TYR A 180 0.76 5.67 6.06
CA TYR A 180 -0.05 4.48 5.83
C TYR A 180 0.14 3.47 6.96
N LEU A 181 -0.90 3.20 7.75
CA LEU A 181 -0.77 2.42 9.00
C LEU A 181 -1.29 0.99 8.88
N LYS A 182 -2.35 0.76 8.11
CA LYS A 182 -2.94 -0.57 7.91
C LYS A 182 -3.67 -0.66 6.59
N GLN A 183 -3.58 -1.82 5.94
CA GLN A 183 -4.37 -2.18 4.77
C GLN A 183 -4.96 -3.58 4.91
N GLU A 184 -6.27 -3.70 4.78
CA GLU A 184 -6.98 -4.97 4.66
C GLU A 184 -7.51 -5.11 3.24
N THR A 185 -7.32 -6.27 2.60
CA THR A 185 -7.74 -6.49 1.22
C THR A 185 -8.27 -7.91 1.04
N SER A 186 -9.45 -8.04 0.45
CA SER A 186 -9.97 -9.25 -0.17
C SER A 186 -9.69 -9.21 -1.68
N TRP A 187 -9.07 -10.26 -2.19
CA TRP A 187 -8.68 -10.44 -3.59
C TRP A 187 -9.76 -11.24 -4.30
N ILE A 188 -10.50 -10.59 -5.21
CA ILE A 188 -11.72 -11.14 -5.79
C ILE A 188 -11.41 -11.83 -7.13
N ARG A 189 -10.59 -11.19 -7.97
CA ARG A 189 -10.17 -11.70 -9.27
C ARG A 189 -8.73 -11.32 -9.58
N PRO A 190 -8.00 -12.15 -10.33
CA PRO A 190 -6.67 -11.80 -10.79
C PRO A 190 -6.72 -10.63 -11.78
N LEU A 191 -5.66 -9.84 -11.80
CA LEU A 191 -5.46 -8.79 -12.79
C LEU A 191 -5.13 -9.40 -14.15
N ILE A 192 -5.70 -8.85 -15.22
CA ILE A 192 -5.37 -9.21 -16.60
C ILE A 192 -4.42 -8.16 -17.19
N PRO A 193 -3.22 -8.52 -17.66
CA PRO A 193 -2.29 -7.58 -18.27
C PRO A 193 -2.87 -6.91 -19.53
N GLY A 194 -2.45 -5.68 -19.79
CA GLY A 194 -2.91 -4.88 -20.94
C GLY A 194 -4.30 -4.26 -20.76
N ARG A 195 -4.90 -4.37 -19.58
CA ARG A 195 -6.21 -3.80 -19.24
C ARG A 195 -6.09 -2.57 -18.37
N ARG A 196 -7.14 -1.73 -18.39
CA ARG A 196 -7.22 -0.60 -17.45
C ARG A 196 -7.84 -1.08 -16.15
N ILE A 197 -7.26 -0.63 -15.06
CA ILE A 197 -7.84 -0.78 -13.72
C ILE A 197 -7.96 0.59 -13.08
N ARG A 198 -8.88 0.71 -12.13
CA ARG A 198 -9.08 1.92 -11.36
C ARG A 198 -9.09 1.59 -9.87
N ALA A 199 -8.23 2.26 -9.11
CA ALA A 199 -8.25 2.22 -7.66
C ALA A 199 -9.07 3.40 -7.14
N TYR A 200 -9.96 3.15 -6.19
CA TYR A 200 -10.78 4.14 -5.49
C TYR A 200 -10.46 4.08 -4.00
N VAL A 201 -10.44 5.25 -3.35
CA VAL A 201 -10.49 5.35 -1.89
C VAL A 201 -11.61 6.30 -1.48
N THR A 202 -12.36 5.97 -0.44
CA THR A 202 -13.43 6.83 0.10
C THR A 202 -13.28 6.98 1.62
N ILE A 203 -13.33 8.20 2.14
CA ILE A 203 -13.30 8.45 3.59
C ILE A 203 -14.59 7.91 4.22
N THR A 204 -14.45 6.92 5.11
CA THR A 204 -15.57 6.31 5.83
C THR A 204 -15.62 6.74 7.29
N ARG A 205 -14.50 7.19 7.86
CA ARG A 205 -14.44 7.71 9.23
C ARG A 205 -13.30 8.71 9.42
N LEU A 206 -13.56 9.76 10.18
CA LEU A 206 -12.56 10.74 10.62
C LEU A 206 -12.42 10.66 12.15
N ARG A 207 -11.17 10.71 12.63
CA ARG A 207 -10.83 10.83 14.06
C ARG A 207 -9.85 12.00 14.24
N PRO A 208 -10.35 13.25 14.29
CA PRO A 208 -9.51 14.45 14.31
C PRO A 208 -8.61 14.56 15.54
N ASP A 209 -9.04 14.03 16.68
CA ASP A 209 -8.29 13.94 17.94
C ASP A 209 -7.01 13.12 17.78
N LYS A 210 -7.09 12.02 17.03
CA LYS A 210 -5.96 11.11 16.76
C LYS A 210 -5.25 11.39 15.46
N LYS A 211 -5.75 12.34 14.65
CA LYS A 211 -5.30 12.61 13.28
C LYS A 211 -5.33 11.36 12.40
N LEU A 212 -6.40 10.56 12.53
CA LEU A 212 -6.58 9.31 11.80
C LEU A 212 -7.78 9.38 10.86
N VAL A 213 -7.66 8.70 9.72
CA VAL A 213 -8.68 8.56 8.69
C VAL A 213 -8.83 7.08 8.34
N ASP A 214 -10.04 6.56 8.43
CA ASP A 214 -10.37 5.23 7.89
C ASP A 214 -11.02 5.42 6.51
N LEU A 215 -10.56 4.65 5.53
CA LEU A 215 -11.03 4.71 4.15
C LEU A 215 -11.44 3.32 3.65
N SER A 216 -12.49 3.23 2.84
CA SER A 216 -12.71 2.05 2.00
C SER A 216 -11.78 2.12 0.79
N THR A 217 -11.35 0.96 0.29
CA THR A 217 -10.48 0.83 -0.88
C THR A 217 -11.09 -0.18 -1.85
N VAL A 218 -11.25 0.18 -3.12
CA VAL A 218 -11.79 -0.72 -4.15
C VAL A 218 -10.93 -0.60 -5.40
N VAL A 219 -10.56 -1.74 -5.99
CA VAL A 219 -9.93 -1.77 -7.32
C VAL A 219 -10.88 -2.48 -8.28
N CYS A 220 -11.19 -1.85 -9.40
CA CYS A 220 -12.06 -2.41 -10.44
C CYS A 220 -11.35 -2.51 -11.79
N ASP A 221 -11.86 -3.35 -12.67
CA ASP A 221 -11.53 -3.33 -14.10
C ASP A 221 -12.28 -2.21 -14.85
N GLU A 222 -12.01 -2.11 -16.15
CA GLU A 222 -12.63 -1.16 -17.08
C GLU A 222 -14.16 -1.25 -17.19
N HIS A 223 -14.77 -2.34 -16.72
CA HIS A 223 -16.22 -2.54 -16.68
C HIS A 223 -16.82 -2.28 -15.29
N GLY A 224 -16.01 -1.76 -14.35
CA GLY A 224 -16.42 -1.51 -12.98
C GLY A 224 -16.55 -2.77 -12.12
N GLN A 225 -16.15 -3.93 -12.63
CA GLN A 225 -16.22 -5.17 -11.86
C GLN A 225 -15.04 -5.21 -10.87
N PRO A 226 -15.26 -5.60 -9.60
CA PRO A 226 -14.23 -5.54 -8.59
C PRO A 226 -13.16 -6.61 -8.81
N LEU A 227 -11.89 -6.20 -8.67
CA LEU A 227 -10.70 -7.04 -8.62
C LEU A 227 -10.24 -7.22 -7.16
N ALA A 228 -10.34 -6.15 -6.37
CA ALA A 228 -10.02 -6.15 -4.95
C ALA A 228 -10.93 -5.19 -4.17
N ARG A 229 -11.15 -5.50 -2.90
CA ARG A 229 -11.95 -4.71 -1.95
C ARG A 229 -11.28 -4.70 -0.59
N GLY A 230 -11.43 -3.62 0.17
CA GLY A 230 -10.72 -3.52 1.43
C GLY A 230 -10.89 -2.20 2.15
N ARG A 231 -10.01 -2.00 3.13
CA ARG A 231 -9.98 -0.81 3.99
C ARG A 231 -8.55 -0.39 4.31
N ALA A 232 -8.33 0.91 4.29
CA ALA A 232 -7.10 1.54 4.73
C ALA A 232 -7.33 2.30 6.03
N LEU A 233 -6.33 2.27 6.91
CA LEU A 233 -6.19 3.25 8.00
C LEU A 233 -4.89 4.01 7.78
N VAL A 234 -5.01 5.33 7.76
CA VAL A 234 -3.88 6.24 7.62
C VAL A 234 -3.88 7.30 8.71
N SER A 235 -2.70 7.84 9.01
CA SER A 235 -2.58 9.11 9.73
C SER A 235 -2.45 10.25 8.74
N ALA A 236 -3.25 11.28 8.94
CA ALA A 236 -3.20 12.54 8.20
C ALA A 236 -2.66 13.67 9.10
N ARG A 237 -1.76 13.34 10.05
CA ARG A 237 -1.18 14.31 10.98
C ARG A 237 -0.41 15.41 10.25
N ASP A 238 0.36 15.03 9.25
CA ASP A 238 1.26 15.93 8.53
C ASP A 238 0.65 16.40 7.20
N VAL A 239 -0.65 16.12 6.99
CA VAL A 239 -1.42 16.64 5.86
C VAL A 239 -1.95 18.01 6.27
N LEU A 240 -1.35 19.07 5.70
CA LEU A 240 -1.70 20.46 5.99
C LEU A 240 -3.20 20.71 5.72
N GLY A 241 -3.89 21.38 6.64
CA GLY A 241 -5.33 21.69 6.51
C GLY A 241 -6.27 20.50 6.71
N ALA A 242 -5.80 19.27 6.95
CA ALA A 242 -6.67 18.08 6.99
C ALA A 242 -7.78 18.13 8.04
N PHE A 243 -7.54 18.82 9.16
CA PHE A 243 -8.45 18.88 10.31
C PHE A 243 -8.65 20.31 10.85
N GLU A 244 -8.28 21.33 10.07
CA GLU A 244 -8.49 22.71 10.48
C GLU A 244 -9.99 23.04 10.45
N ALA A 245 -10.48 23.77 11.46
CA ALA A 245 -11.86 24.24 11.44
C ALA A 245 -11.98 25.38 10.42
N SER A 246 -12.89 25.22 9.47
CA SER A 246 -13.30 26.28 8.53
C SER A 246 -13.98 27.43 9.25
#